data_AF-A0A535HJ45-F1
#
_entry.id   AF-A0A535HJ45-F1
#
_cell.length_a   1.000
_cell.length_b   1.000
_cell.length_c   1.000
_cell.angle_alpha   90.00
_cell.angle_beta   90.00
_cell.angle_gamma   90.00
#
_symmetry.space_group_name_H-M   'P 1'
#
loop_
_entity.id
_entity.type
_entity.pdbx_description
1 polymer ?
#
loop_
_entity_poly.entity_id
_entity_poly.type
_entity_poly.pdbx_seq_one_letter_code
_entity_poly.pdbx_strand_id
1 'polypeptide(L)'
;MASTSVIPEHQLYHAYSVEEDRHRTNVHYEQPAEFFTLITGGEWTVYSCNLWDEGTADDTASQEAKLELIARLAGLSPGMRLLDVGCGWAGPLTYLSTR
;
A
#
# COMPACT_ATOMS: atom_id res chain seq x y z
N MET A 1 13.73 -36.78 18.77
CA MET A 1 13.71 -35.56 17.93
C MET A 1 12.34 -34.93 18.12
N ALA A 2 12.25 -33.76 18.75
CA ALA A 2 10.96 -33.10 18.97
C ALA A 2 10.46 -32.49 17.65
N SER A 3 9.25 -32.85 17.25
CA SER A 3 8.57 -32.26 16.10
C SER A 3 8.17 -30.83 16.46
N THR A 4 8.82 -29.84 15.85
CA THR A 4 8.36 -28.46 15.91
C THR A 4 7.14 -28.31 15.01
N SER A 5 5.95 -28.26 15.62
CA SER A 5 4.73 -27.90 14.90
C SER A 5 4.84 -26.44 14.45
N VAL A 6 4.79 -26.21 13.13
CA VAL A 6 4.73 -24.86 12.57
C VAL A 6 3.37 -24.25 12.97
N ILE A 7 3.41 -23.14 13.68
CA ILE A 7 2.21 -22.36 14.00
C ILE A 7 1.78 -21.64 12.70
N PRO A 8 0.52 -21.79 12.26
CA PRO A 8 0.02 -21.04 11.11
C PRO A 8 0.20 -19.53 11.30
N GLU A 9 0.61 -18.82 10.25
CA GLU A 9 0.93 -17.38 10.32
C GLU A 9 -0.22 -16.55 10.92
N HIS A 10 -1.47 -16.86 10.57
CA HIS A 10 -2.65 -16.16 11.12
C HIS A 10 -2.80 -16.28 12.64
N GLN A 11 -2.13 -17.25 13.28
CA GLN A 11 -2.12 -17.45 14.73
C GLN A 11 -0.92 -16.79 15.40
N LEU A 12 0.02 -16.23 14.64
CA LEU A 12 1.14 -15.45 15.15
C LEU A 12 0.71 -14.03 15.54
N TYR A 13 -0.42 -13.55 15.02
CA TYR A 13 -0.91 -12.21 15.27
C TYR A 13 -1.91 -12.18 16.43
N HIS A 14 -1.78 -11.17 17.27
CA HIS A 14 -2.79 -10.86 18.27
C HIS A 14 -4.06 -10.39 17.58
N ALA A 15 -5.17 -11.11 17.77
CA ALA A 15 -6.48 -10.68 17.29
C ALA A 15 -7.00 -9.55 18.16
N TYR A 16 -7.32 -8.41 17.55
CA TYR A 16 -7.99 -7.29 18.20
C TYR A 16 -9.47 -7.29 17.82
N SER A 17 -10.29 -6.62 18.62
CA SER A 17 -11.63 -6.26 18.18
C SER A 17 -11.56 -5.24 17.03
N VAL A 18 -12.61 -5.17 16.21
CA VAL A 18 -12.71 -4.18 15.12
C VAL A 18 -12.53 -2.74 15.64
N GLU A 19 -13.02 -2.46 16.85
CA GLU A 19 -12.88 -1.15 17.47
C GLU A 19 -11.42 -0.81 17.80
N GLU A 20 -10.70 -1.78 18.37
CA GLU A 20 -9.28 -1.62 18.71
C GLU A 20 -8.42 -1.47 17.47
N ASP A 21 -8.65 -2.28 16.42
CA ASP A 21 -7.91 -2.15 15.16
C ASP A 21 -8.16 -0.80 14.49
N ARG A 22 -9.42 -0.32 14.49
CA ARG A 22 -9.77 1.01 14.02
C ARG A 22 -9.04 2.10 14.80
N HIS A 23 -9.08 2.04 16.13
CA HIS A 23 -8.40 3.03 16.97
C HIS A 23 -6.89 3.04 16.71
N ARG A 24 -6.25 1.86 16.70
CA ARG A 24 -4.80 1.72 16.46
C ARG A 24 -4.38 2.28 15.10
N THR A 25 -5.18 2.01 14.07
CA THR A 25 -4.93 2.53 12.72
C THR A 25 -5.08 4.05 12.68
N ASN A 26 -6.17 4.57 13.24
CA ASN A 26 -6.51 5.99 13.17
C ASN A 26 -5.52 6.88 13.94
N VAL A 27 -4.90 6.38 15.02
CA VAL A 27 -3.85 7.13 15.73
C VAL A 27 -2.74 7.59 14.79
N HIS A 28 -2.38 6.77 13.80
CA HIS A 28 -1.38 7.13 12.80
C HIS A 28 -2.01 7.81 11.58
N TYR A 29 -3.00 7.21 10.93
CA TYR A 29 -3.43 7.67 9.60
C TYR A 29 -4.48 8.79 9.60
N GLU A 30 -5.11 9.14 10.74
CA GLU A 30 -6.04 10.27 10.85
C GLU A 30 -5.37 11.58 11.30
N GLN A 31 -4.06 11.72 11.12
CA GLN A 31 -3.40 13.03 11.16
C GLN A 31 -3.72 13.83 9.88
N PRO A 32 -3.55 15.17 9.87
CA PRO A 32 -3.78 15.98 8.67
C PRO A 32 -3.04 15.44 7.45
N ALA A 33 -3.72 15.31 6.31
CA ALA A 33 -3.16 14.69 5.11
C ALA A 33 -1.91 15.41 4.60
N GLU A 34 -1.84 16.73 4.80
CA GLU A 34 -0.72 17.58 4.40
C GLU A 34 0.60 17.15 5.07
N PHE A 35 0.54 16.60 6.28
CA PHE A 35 1.71 16.04 6.95
C PHE A 35 2.30 14.87 6.16
N PHE A 36 1.44 14.00 5.63
CA PHE A 36 1.88 12.83 4.88
C PHE A 36 2.36 13.17 3.49
N THR A 37 1.72 14.11 2.79
CA THR A 37 2.17 14.56 1.46
C THR A 37 3.61 15.08 1.50
N LEU A 38 4.01 15.76 2.58
CA LEU A 38 5.39 16.22 2.78
C LEU A 38 6.40 15.07 2.96
N ILE A 39 5.96 13.93 3.51
CA ILE A 39 6.83 12.78 3.82
C ILE A 39 6.90 11.82 2.64
N THR A 40 5.78 11.52 2.00
CA THR A 40 5.71 10.57 0.88
C THR A 40 6.41 11.09 -0.35
N GLY A 41 6.40 12.42 -0.54
CA GLY A 41 6.81 13.02 -1.81
C GLY A 41 5.96 12.53 -2.98
N GLY A 42 6.38 12.94 -4.18
CA GLY A 42 5.75 12.56 -5.44
C GLY A 42 4.31 13.06 -5.62
N GLU A 43 3.73 12.78 -6.79
CA GLU A 43 2.38 13.28 -7.15
C GLU A 43 1.25 12.42 -6.56
N TRP A 44 1.50 11.15 -6.25
CA TRP A 44 0.43 10.19 -5.95
C TRP A 44 0.16 10.00 -4.45
N THR A 45 0.97 10.58 -3.56
CA THR A 45 0.86 10.41 -2.08
C THR A 45 0.76 8.93 -1.68
N VAL A 46 1.70 8.15 -2.23
CA VAL A 46 1.76 6.71 -2.01
C VAL A 46 2.56 6.44 -0.74
N TYR A 47 1.86 6.04 0.33
CA TYR A 47 2.50 5.80 1.63
C TYR A 47 2.81 4.33 1.87
N SER A 48 3.65 3.79 0.99
CA SER A 48 4.30 2.48 1.11
C SER A 48 5.71 2.60 0.52
N CYS A 49 6.46 1.50 0.39
CA CYS A 49 7.77 1.61 -0.29
C CYS A 49 7.61 2.10 -1.74
N ASN A 50 8.66 2.77 -2.23
CA ASN A 50 8.86 3.09 -3.65
C ASN A 50 9.71 1.99 -4.30
N LEU A 51 9.60 1.86 -5.62
CA LEU A 51 10.49 1.00 -6.41
C LEU A 51 11.50 1.89 -7.13
N TRP A 52 12.77 1.80 -6.73
CA TRP A 52 13.85 2.54 -7.37
C TRP A 52 14.61 1.62 -8.33
N ASP A 53 14.67 2.02 -9.59
CA ASP A 53 15.42 1.34 -10.65
C ASP A 53 16.18 2.36 -11.53
N GLU A 54 16.89 1.88 -12.55
CA GLU A 54 17.70 2.72 -13.45
C GLU A 54 16.89 3.83 -14.15
N GLY A 55 15.57 3.67 -14.31
CA GLY A 55 14.68 4.64 -14.96
C GLY A 55 14.04 5.65 -14.00
N THR A 56 14.25 5.53 -12.69
CA THR A 56 13.58 6.38 -11.69
C THR A 56 14.47 7.55 -11.27
N ALA A 57 13.98 8.78 -11.45
CA ALA A 57 14.74 10.00 -11.15
C ALA A 57 14.27 10.71 -9.86
N ASP A 58 13.05 10.44 -9.41
CA ASP A 58 12.40 11.09 -8.27
C ASP A 58 11.33 10.18 -7.62
N ASP A 59 10.68 10.70 -6.58
CA ASP A 59 9.62 9.98 -5.86
C ASP A 59 8.42 9.65 -6.74
N THR A 60 8.03 10.55 -7.66
CA THR A 60 6.92 10.28 -8.58
C THR A 60 7.27 9.09 -9.47
N ALA A 61 8.42 9.13 -10.16
CA ALA A 61 8.86 8.07 -11.05
C ALA A 61 9.00 6.72 -10.31
N SER A 62 9.50 6.73 -9.07
CA SER A 62 9.67 5.50 -8.28
C SER A 62 8.36 4.95 -7.70
N GLN A 63 7.39 5.82 -7.39
CA GLN A 63 6.03 5.40 -7.05
C GLN A 63 5.36 4.74 -8.27
N GLU A 64 5.48 5.37 -9.44
CA GLU A 64 4.93 4.91 -10.70
C GLU A 64 5.51 3.57 -11.15
N ALA A 65 6.84 3.40 -11.08
CA ALA A 65 7.50 2.14 -11.39
C ALA A 65 6.94 0.96 -10.56
N LYS A 66 6.69 1.19 -9.26
CA LYS A 66 6.05 0.19 -8.39
C LYS A 66 4.61 -0.09 -8.80
N LEU A 67 3.83 0.95 -9.08
CA LEU A 67 2.42 0.80 -9.46
C LEU A 67 2.28 0.05 -10.80
N GLU A 68 3.20 0.27 -11.74
CA GLU A 68 3.32 -0.50 -12.97
C GLU A 68 3.64 -1.97 -12.71
N LEU A 69 4.58 -2.24 -11.80
CA LEU A 69 4.89 -3.60 -11.39
C LEU A 69 3.64 -4.28 -10.79
N ILE A 70 2.89 -3.58 -9.94
CA ILE A 70 1.63 -4.09 -9.36
C ILE A 70 0.62 -4.39 -10.48
N ALA A 71 0.40 -3.47 -11.42
CA ALA A 71 -0.53 -3.68 -12.53
C ALA A 71 -0.18 -4.92 -13.36
N ARG A 72 1.11 -5.09 -13.67
CA ARG A 72 1.63 -6.25 -14.40
C ARG A 72 1.46 -7.55 -13.62
N LEU A 73 1.82 -7.57 -12.35
CA LEU A 73 1.72 -8.76 -11.50
C LEU A 73 0.26 -9.18 -11.25
N ALA A 74 -0.64 -8.20 -11.11
CA ALA A 74 -2.07 -8.43 -10.97
C ALA A 74 -2.79 -8.74 -12.30
N GLY A 75 -2.10 -8.59 -13.45
CA GLY A 75 -2.67 -8.84 -14.77
C GLY A 75 -3.82 -7.89 -15.11
N LEU A 76 -3.73 -6.63 -14.66
CA LEU A 76 -4.80 -5.65 -14.89
C LEU A 76 -4.96 -5.35 -16.37
N SER A 77 -6.21 -5.13 -16.79
CA SER A 77 -6.57 -4.74 -18.15
C SER A 77 -7.74 -3.75 -18.13
N PRO A 78 -7.87 -2.87 -19.15
CA PRO A 78 -8.98 -1.93 -19.24
C PRO A 78 -10.34 -2.61 -19.13
N GLY A 79 -11.26 -1.99 -18.38
CA GLY A 79 -12.60 -2.51 -18.12
C GLY A 79 -12.72 -3.47 -16.94
N MET A 80 -11.62 -3.86 -16.31
CA MET A 80 -11.66 -4.60 -15.05
C MET A 80 -12.13 -3.73 -13.88
N ARG A 81 -12.62 -4.40 -12.83
CA ARG A 81 -12.89 -3.77 -11.53
C ARG A 81 -11.71 -4.02 -10.60
N LEU A 82 -11.19 -2.96 -10.00
CA LEU A 82 -10.10 -3.01 -9.01
C LEU A 82 -10.65 -2.80 -7.60
N LEU A 83 -10.16 -3.61 -6.65
CA LEU A 83 -10.36 -3.40 -5.21
C LEU A 83 -8.99 -3.16 -4.57
N ASP A 84 -8.81 -2.00 -3.96
CA ASP A 84 -7.62 -1.65 -3.17
C ASP A 84 -8.00 -1.62 -1.69
N VAL A 85 -7.48 -2.60 -0.91
CA VAL A 85 -7.79 -2.76 0.51
C VAL A 85 -6.77 -1.98 1.32
N GLY A 86 -7.22 -0.90 1.95
CA GLY A 86 -6.32 0.05 2.60
C GLY A 86 -5.74 1.06 1.60
N CYS A 87 -6.61 1.64 0.76
CA CYS A 87 -6.23 2.52 -0.34
C CYS A 87 -5.56 3.85 0.05
N GLY A 88 -5.40 4.13 1.35
CA GLY A 88 -4.79 5.35 1.87
C GLY A 88 -5.47 6.59 1.30
N TRP A 89 -4.67 7.51 0.74
CA TRP A 89 -5.16 8.71 0.04
C TRP A 89 -5.50 8.47 -1.45
N ALA A 90 -5.78 7.23 -1.82
CA ALA A 90 -6.21 6.79 -3.16
C ALA A 90 -5.21 7.01 -4.31
N GLY A 91 -3.92 7.22 -4.02
CA GLY A 91 -2.86 7.32 -5.02
C GLY A 91 -2.82 6.18 -6.04
N PRO A 92 -2.72 4.91 -5.59
CA PRO A 92 -2.72 3.75 -6.49
C PRO A 92 -3.97 3.67 -7.36
N LEU A 93 -5.15 3.87 -6.77
CA LEU A 93 -6.42 3.84 -7.50
C LEU A 93 -6.49 4.93 -8.57
N THR A 94 -6.10 6.16 -8.22
CA THR A 94 -6.10 7.29 -9.15
C THR A 94 -5.24 6.96 -10.36
N TYR A 95 -3.98 6.60 -10.13
CA TYR A 95 -3.02 6.27 -11.17
C TYR A 95 -3.46 5.08 -12.06
N LEU A 96 -3.88 3.98 -11.45
CA LEU A 96 -4.25 2.75 -12.17
C LEU A 96 -5.57 2.91 -12.95
N SER A 97 -6.45 3.82 -12.54
CA SER A 97 -7.75 4.04 -13.21
C SER A 97 -7.66 4.97 -14.42
N THR A 98 -6.61 5.79 -14.50
CA THR A 98 -6.38 6.75 -15.61
C THR A 98 -5.49 6.21 -16.72
N ARG A 99 -5.02 4.97 -16.56
CA ARG A 99 -4.17 4.27 -17.53
C ARG A 99 -4.96 3.57 -18.64
#